data_AF-A0A8T4S7M2-F1
#
_entry.id   AF-A0A8T4S7M2-F1
#
_cell.length_a   1.000
_cell.length_b   1.000
_cell.length_c   1.000
_cell.angle_alpha   90.00
_cell.angle_beta   90.00
_cell.angle_gamma   90.00
#
_symmetry.space_group_name_H-M   'P 1'
#
loop_
_entity.id
_entity.type
_entity.pdbx_description
1 polymer ?
#
loop_
_entity_poly.entity_id
_entity_poly.type
_entity_poly.pdbx_seq_one_letter_code
_entity_poly.pdbx_strand_id
1 'polypeptide(L)'
;MIRLKTRNVEKHLYKNYLKKAWEFMNSCNDSFLKEEWDAAVINAVHSGISASDALTIFFKGVRHAGERHEDVVQLLNTLELHDIKDKNRHILNLF
;
A
#
# COMPACT_ATOMS: atom_id res chain seq x y z
N MET A 1 5.53 6.51 -21.41
CA MET A 1 4.50 5.79 -20.63
C MET A 1 5.24 4.87 -19.68
N ILE A 2 5.21 5.12 -18.37
CA ILE A 2 5.87 4.24 -17.39
C ILE A 2 5.17 2.89 -17.45
N ARG A 3 5.93 1.82 -17.70
CA ARG A 3 5.37 0.46 -17.75
C ARG A 3 5.32 -0.06 -16.31
N LEU A 4 4.15 0.08 -15.68
CA LEU A 4 3.93 -0.43 -14.33
C LEU A 4 4.19 -1.93 -14.28
N LYS A 5 5.16 -2.34 -13.46
CA LYS A 5 5.45 -3.76 -13.26
C LYS A 5 4.44 -4.28 -12.24
N THR A 6 3.51 -5.10 -12.71
CA THR A 6 2.47 -5.72 -11.88
C THR A 6 2.61 -7.24 -11.87
N ARG A 7 2.06 -7.88 -10.84
CA ARG A 7 1.93 -9.34 -10.77
C ARG A 7 0.48 -9.72 -10.51
N ASN A 8 0.00 -10.75 -11.21
CA ASN A 8 -1.32 -11.32 -10.97
C ASN A 8 -1.36 -12.00 -9.60
N VAL A 9 -2.48 -11.82 -8.90
CA VAL A 9 -2.78 -12.43 -7.60
C VAL A 9 -4.26 -12.80 -7.60
N GLU A 10 -4.57 -13.98 -7.09
CA GLU A 10 -5.97 -14.37 -6.93
C GLU A 10 -6.71 -13.38 -6.05
N LYS A 11 -7.84 -12.86 -6.53
CA LYS A 11 -8.56 -11.77 -5.88
C LYS A 11 -8.87 -12.06 -4.42
N HIS A 12 -9.23 -13.30 -4.08
CA HIS A 12 -9.58 -13.71 -2.72
C HIS A 12 -8.45 -13.51 -1.69
N LEU A 13 -7.19 -13.47 -2.14
CA LEU A 13 -6.00 -13.26 -1.30
C LEU A 13 -5.84 -11.82 -0.81
N TYR A 14 -6.67 -10.87 -1.26
CA TYR A 14 -6.62 -9.47 -0.79
C TYR A 14 -6.64 -9.36 0.74
N LYS A 15 -7.36 -10.26 1.43
CA LYS A 15 -7.47 -10.31 2.89
C LYS A 15 -6.12 -10.49 3.57
N ASN A 16 -5.20 -11.24 2.95
CA ASN A 16 -3.86 -11.45 3.50
C ASN A 16 -3.03 -10.18 3.47
N TYR A 17 -3.20 -9.35 2.43
CA TYR A 17 -2.52 -8.07 2.30
C TYR A 17 -3.14 -7.02 3.23
N LEU A 18 -4.46 -7.05 3.39
CA LEU A 18 -5.14 -6.21 4.37
C LEU A 18 -4.71 -6.55 5.80
N LYS A 19 -4.62 -7.84 6.15
CA LYS A 19 -4.09 -8.29 7.45
C LYS A 19 -2.67 -7.78 7.67
N LYS A 20 -1.79 -7.92 6.67
CA LYS A 20 -0.42 -7.41 6.72
C LYS A 20 -0.36 -5.89 6.94
N ALA A 21 -1.24 -5.13 6.27
CA ALA A 21 -1.32 -3.69 6.46
C ALA A 21 -1.64 -3.31 7.92
N TRP A 22 -2.56 -4.05 8.54
CA TRP A 22 -2.90 -3.89 9.96
C TRP A 22 -1.75 -4.26 10.90
N GLU A 23 -1.06 -5.37 10.64
CA GLU A 23 0.11 -5.78 11.44
C GLU A 23 1.20 -4.71 11.41
N PHE A 24 1.51 -4.16 10.22
CA PHE A 24 2.45 -3.04 10.11
C PHE A 24 1.98 -1.78 10.83
N MET A 25 0.68 -1.44 10.76
CA MET A 25 0.15 -0.28 11.48
C MET A 25 0.26 -0.46 13.01
N ASN A 26 0.01 -1.67 13.51
CA ASN A 26 0.18 -1.96 14.92
C ASN A 26 1.65 -1.81 15.34
N SER A 27 2.59 -2.36 14.57
CA SER A 27 4.03 -2.18 14.83
C SER A 27 4.48 -0.72 14.73
N CYS A 28 3.91 0.06 13.81
CA CYS A 28 4.14 1.51 13.72
C CYS A 28 3.74 2.20 15.03
N ASN A 29 2.54 1.92 15.54
CA ASN A 29 2.05 2.51 16.78
C ASN A 29 2.90 2.08 17.99
N ASP A 30 3.27 0.80 18.07
CA ASP A 30 4.11 0.29 19.15
C ASP A 30 5.49 0.95 19.16
N SER A 31 6.15 1.09 18.00
CA SER A 31 7.44 1.77 17.88
C SER A 31 7.33 3.27 18.12
N PHE A 32 6.23 3.92 17.69
CA PHE A 32 5.97 5.33 17.97
C PHE A 32 5.89 5.59 19.49
N LEU A 33 5.17 4.74 20.23
CA LEU A 33 5.06 4.84 21.69
C LEU A 33 6.39 4.62 22.43
N LYS A 34 7.35 3.92 21.80
CA LYS A 34 8.70 3.68 22.32
C LYS A 34 9.72 4.72 21.85
N GLU A 35 9.30 5.72 21.08
CA GLU A 35 10.17 6.71 20.45
C GLU A 35 11.19 6.11 19.45
N GLU A 36 10.88 4.93 18.91
CA GLU A 36 11.66 4.26 17.87
C GLU A 36 11.26 4.81 16.48
N TRP A 37 11.58 6.08 16.21
CA TRP A 37 11.03 6.82 15.07
C TRP A 37 11.28 6.17 13.70
N ASP A 38 12.50 5.69 13.46
CA ASP A 38 12.83 5.01 12.19
C ASP A 38 11.99 3.76 11.99
N ALA A 39 11.79 2.97 13.06
CA ALA A 39 10.95 1.79 13.04
C ALA A 39 9.47 2.15 12.86
N ALA A 40 9.00 3.24 13.48
CA ALA A 40 7.64 3.73 13.29
C ALA A 40 7.38 4.11 11.83
N VAL A 41 8.27 4.92 11.22
CA VAL A 41 8.14 5.38 9.84
C VAL A 41 8.17 4.22 8.86
N ILE A 42 9.15 3.30 8.96
CA ILE A 42 9.23 2.18 8.00
C ILE A 42 7.98 1.28 8.06
N ASN A 43 7.44 1.05 9.26
CA ASN A 43 6.20 0.32 9.43
C ASN A 43 4.98 1.05 8.83
N ALA A 44 4.88 2.38 8.98
CA ALA A 44 3.82 3.17 8.36
C ALA A 44 3.85 3.05 6.82
N VAL A 45 5.03 3.16 6.21
CA VAL A 45 5.22 3.00 4.75
C VAL A 45 4.77 1.61 4.28
N HIS A 46 5.20 0.55 4.99
CA HIS A 46 4.83 -0.81 4.65
C HIS A 46 3.33 -1.10 4.85
N SER A 47 2.69 -0.43 5.82
CA SER A 47 1.23 -0.47 5.99
C SER A 47 0.52 0.11 4.77
N GLY A 48 0.91 1.32 4.34
CA GLY A 48 0.36 1.99 3.18
C GLY A 48 0.49 1.19 1.89
N ILE A 49 1.67 0.62 1.62
CA ILE A 49 1.91 -0.24 0.45
C ILE A 49 1.02 -1.50 0.52
N SER A 50 0.95 -2.17 1.68
CA SER A 50 0.16 -3.40 1.82
C SER A 50 -1.33 -3.15 1.67
N ALA A 51 -1.84 -2.02 2.17
CA ALA A 51 -3.23 -1.60 1.98
C ALA A 51 -3.51 -1.29 0.50
N SER A 52 -2.55 -0.66 -0.19
CA SER A 52 -2.63 -0.38 -1.63
C SER A 52 -2.74 -1.66 -2.44
N ASP A 53 -1.86 -2.63 -2.17
CA ASP A 53 -1.90 -3.95 -2.80
C ASP A 53 -3.23 -4.67 -2.51
N ALA A 54 -3.76 -4.59 -1.29
CA ALA A 54 -5.05 -5.19 -0.96
C ALA A 54 -6.19 -4.63 -1.83
N LEU A 55 -6.24 -3.30 -2.03
CA LEU A 55 -7.22 -2.66 -2.90
C LEU A 55 -7.07 -3.12 -4.35
N THR A 56 -5.85 -3.09 -4.90
CA THR A 56 -5.63 -3.43 -6.31
C THR A 56 -5.88 -4.92 -6.57
N ILE A 57 -5.58 -5.80 -5.62
CA ILE A 57 -5.91 -7.23 -5.70
C ILE A 57 -7.42 -7.42 -5.67
N PHE A 58 -8.14 -6.76 -4.77
CA PHE A 58 -9.59 -6.88 -4.67
C PHE A 58 -10.29 -6.45 -5.97
N PHE A 59 -9.97 -5.27 -6.49
CA PHE A 59 -10.63 -4.73 -7.69
C PHE A 59 -10.14 -5.38 -8.98
N LYS A 60 -8.83 -5.58 -9.14
CA LYS A 60 -8.20 -5.93 -10.42
C LYS A 60 -7.44 -7.25 -10.44
N GLY A 61 -7.23 -7.91 -9.29
CA GLY A 61 -6.45 -9.15 -9.22
C GLY A 61 -4.97 -8.95 -9.50
N VAL A 62 -4.45 -7.74 -9.26
CA VAL A 62 -3.04 -7.40 -9.48
C VAL A 62 -2.47 -6.66 -8.28
N ARG A 63 -1.16 -6.77 -8.10
CA ARG A 63 -0.39 -5.97 -7.15
C ARG A 63 0.83 -5.36 -7.80
N HIS A 64 1.41 -4.36 -7.16
CA HIS A 64 2.66 -3.77 -7.61
C HIS A 64 3.83 -4.76 -7.44
N ALA A 65 4.76 -4.76 -8.40
CA ALA A 65 5.93 -5.64 -8.44
C ALA A 65 7.20 -4.93 -8.92
N GLY A 66 7.18 -3.59 -9.01
CA GLY A 66 8.35 -2.76 -9.26
C GLY A 66 9.09 -2.36 -7.99
N GLU A 67 10.25 -1.74 -8.14
CA GLU A 67 11.09 -1.26 -7.04
C GLU A 67 10.70 0.14 -6.58
N ARG A 68 10.10 0.94 -7.48
CA ARG A 68 9.67 2.31 -7.20
C ARG A 68 8.34 2.29 -6.45
N HIS A 69 8.37 2.55 -5.15
CA HIS A 69 7.14 2.49 -4.35
C HIS A 69 6.10 3.56 -4.75
N GLU A 70 6.53 4.69 -5.29
CA GLU A 70 5.68 5.71 -5.92
C GLU A 70 4.80 5.19 -7.06
N ASP A 71 5.18 4.08 -7.71
CA ASP A 71 4.40 3.47 -8.78
C ASP A 71 3.13 2.76 -8.27
N VAL A 72 3.04 2.47 -6.95
CA VAL A 72 1.79 1.97 -6.32
C VAL A 72 0.66 2.99 -6.50
N VAL A 73 0.97 4.29 -6.45
CA VAL A 73 -0.03 5.36 -6.57
C VAL A 73 -0.60 5.40 -7.98
N GLN A 74 0.24 5.19 -8.99
CA GLN A 74 -0.23 5.09 -10.38
C GLN A 74 -1.16 3.89 -10.56
N LEU A 75 -0.85 2.74 -9.93
CA LEU A 75 -1.72 1.57 -9.97
C LEU A 75 -3.06 1.82 -9.27
N LEU A 76 -3.06 2.48 -8.11
CA LEU A 76 -4.29 2.87 -7.40
C LEU A 76 -5.14 3.85 -8.19
N ASN A 77 -4.54 4.80 -8.90
CA ASN A 77 -5.26 5.75 -9.76
C ASN A 77 -5.98 5.05 -10.92
N THR A 78 -5.65 3.79 -11.22
CA THR A 78 -6.40 3.00 -12.20
C THR A 78 -7.69 2.41 -11.63
N LEU A 79 -7.89 2.44 -10.31
CA LEU A 79 -9.14 2.03 -9.67
C LEU A 79 -10.16 3.15 -9.89
N GLU A 80 -11.29 2.83 -10.53
CA GLU A 80 -12.38 3.79 -10.80
C GLU A 80 -13.23 4.03 -9.53
N LEU A 81 -12.57 4.41 -8.44
CA LEU A 81 -13.21 4.70 -7.14
C LEU A 81 -13.37 6.20 -6.94
N HIS A 82 -14.52 6.60 -6.40
CA HIS A 82 -14.77 7.98 -5.98
C HIS A 82 -13.70 8.42 -4.96
N ASP A 83 -13.20 9.65 -5.10
CA ASP A 83 -12.18 10.27 -4.24
C ASP A 83 -10.81 9.56 -4.16
N ILE A 84 -10.53 8.58 -5.02
CA ILE A 84 -9.25 7.85 -4.98
C ILE A 84 -8.04 8.78 -5.15
N LYS A 85 -8.16 9.81 -5.99
CA LYS A 85 -7.08 10.76 -6.25
C LYS A 85 -6.70 11.55 -5.00
N ASP A 86 -7.69 11.96 -4.20
CA ASP A 86 -7.46 12.70 -2.97
C ASP A 86 -6.88 11.80 -1.89
N LYS A 87 -7.41 10.57 -1.75
CA LYS A 87 -6.89 9.58 -0.80
C LYS A 87 -5.48 9.12 -1.12
N ASN A 88 -5.13 9.01 -2.41
CA ASN A 88 -3.80 8.58 -2.86
C ASN A 88 -2.72 9.62 -2.56
N ARG A 89 -3.06 10.90 -2.38
CA ARG A 89 -2.08 11.94 -2.04
C ARG A 89 -1.36 11.63 -0.73
N HIS A 90 -2.04 11.01 0.23
CA HIS A 90 -1.43 10.62 1.50
C HIS A 90 -0.34 9.56 1.32
N ILE A 91 -0.50 8.66 0.34
CA ILE A 91 0.49 7.61 0.04
C ILE A 91 1.73 8.20 -0.62
N LEU A 92 1.58 9.25 -1.44
CA LEU A 92 2.75 9.96 -2.01
C LEU A 92 3.63 10.59 -0.93
N ASN A 93 3.03 11.05 0.18
CA ASN A 93 3.77 11.67 1.28
C ASN A 93 4.45 10.64 2.21
N LEU A 94 4.32 9.34 1.93
CA LEU A 94 5.00 8.27 2.66
C LEU A 94 6.39 7.94 2.07
N PHE A 95 6.74 8.51 0.91
CA PHE A 95 8.02 8.31 0.23
C PHE A 95 8.79 9.63 0.14
#